data_AF-A0A3P1BDX0-F1
#
_entry.id   AF-A0A3P1BDX0-F1
#
_cell.length_a   1.000
_cell.length_b   1.000
_cell.length_c   1.000
_cell.angle_alpha   90.00
_cell.angle_beta   90.00
_cell.angle_gamma   90.00
#
_symmetry.space_group_name_H-M   'P 1'
#
loop_
_entity.id
_entity.type
_entity.pdbx_description
1 polymer ?
#
loop_
_entity_poly.entity_id
_entity_poly.type
_entity_poly.pdbx_seq_one_letter_code
_entity_poly.pdbx_strand_id
1 'polypeptide(L)' 'MQMTYKVTADSLNSGFLEAIKERFGKKEVEITIKDVESDTPVSQMEAFRKMEKLRKKLKKVKIDPNLDLSALANEVNL' A
#
# COMPACT_ATOMS: atom_id res chain seq x y z
N MET A 1 -2.85 -17.51 19.83
CA MET A 1 -3.74 -16.87 18.82
C MET A 1 -3.19 -15.49 18.55
N GLN A 2 -2.98 -15.14 17.29
CA GLN A 2 -2.48 -13.83 16.86
C GLN A 2 -3.63 -13.07 16.18
N MET A 3 -3.88 -11.82 16.60
CA MET A 3 -4.84 -10.93 15.96
C MET A 3 -4.14 -9.65 15.56
N THR A 4 -4.43 -9.18 14.35
CA THR A 4 -3.88 -7.93 13.81
C THR A 4 -5.01 -6.94 13.61
N TYR A 5 -4.88 -5.75 14.18
CA TYR A 5 -5.82 -4.65 14.00
C TYR A 5 -5.17 -3.61 13.08
N LYS A 6 -5.85 -3.23 11.99
CA LYS A 6 -5.46 -2.11 11.13
C LYS A 6 -6.43 -0.97 11.39
N VAL A 7 -6.01 -0.04 12.24
CA VAL A 7 -6.83 1.07 12.72
C VAL A 7 -6.03 2.36 12.68
N THR A 8 -6.69 3.52 12.63
CA THR A 8 -6.00 4.82 12.65
C THR A 8 -5.37 5.08 14.02
N ALA A 9 -4.30 5.86 14.06
CA ALA A 9 -3.63 6.20 15.33
C ALA A 9 -4.59 6.83 16.34
N ASP A 10 -5.51 7.68 15.89
CA ASP A 10 -6.51 8.34 16.74
C ASP A 10 -7.52 7.38 17.39
N SER A 11 -7.68 6.18 16.83
CA SER A 11 -8.59 5.16 17.37
C SER A 11 -7.98 4.30 18.48
N LEU A 12 -6.68 4.46 18.76
CA LEU A 12 -5.98 3.83 19.89
C LEU A 12 -6.31 4.54 21.21
N ASN A 13 -7.58 4.50 21.62
CA ASN A 13 -8.07 5.10 22.86
C ASN A 13 -8.21 4.08 24.00
N SER A 14 -8.62 4.55 25.18
CA SER A 14 -8.83 3.71 26.36
C SER A 14 -9.81 2.55 26.12
N GLY A 15 -10.87 2.79 25.35
CA GLY A 15 -11.85 1.75 25.01
C GLY A 15 -11.26 0.63 24.15
N PHE A 16 -10.33 0.95 23.24
CA PHE A 16 -9.61 -0.07 22.47
C PHE A 16 -8.75 -0.97 23.38
N LEU A 17 -8.06 -0.37 24.35
CA LEU A 17 -7.25 -1.12 25.33
C LEU A 17 -8.12 -2.00 26.24
N GLU A 18 -9.29 -1.53 26.64
CA GLU A 18 -10.27 -2.32 27.40
C GLU A 18 -10.76 -3.52 26.59
N ALA A 19 -11.08 -3.34 25.32
CA ALA A 19 -11.50 -4.43 24.43
C ALA A 19 -10.40 -5.50 24.26
N ILE A 20 -9.13 -5.11 24.18
CA ILE A 20 -8.00 -6.05 24.18
C ILE A 20 -7.92 -6.79 25.52
N LYS A 21 -8.04 -6.09 26.65
CA LYS A 21 -8.00 -6.69 27.99
C LYS A 21 -9.11 -7.72 28.20
N GLU A 22 -10.34 -7.39 27.84
CA GLU A 22 -11.49 -8.31 27.96
C GLU A 22 -11.28 -9.57 27.13
N ARG A 23 -10.73 -9.43 25.92
CA ARG A 23 -10.59 -10.52 24.96
C ARG A 23 -9.44 -11.47 25.28
N PHE A 24 -8.31 -10.95 25.77
CA PHE A 24 -7.13 -11.76 26.09
C PHE A 24 -7.01 -12.12 27.58
N GLY A 25 -7.80 -11.49 28.45
CA GLY A 25 -7.89 -11.81 29.87
C GLY A 25 -6.58 -11.57 30.63
N LYS A 26 -6.21 -12.53 31.49
CA LYS A 26 -4.97 -12.47 32.32
C LYS A 26 -3.71 -12.96 31.61
N LYS A 27 -3.73 -13.10 30.28
CA LYS A 27 -2.57 -13.60 29.52
C LYS A 27 -1.61 -12.44 29.24
N GLU A 28 -0.32 -12.74 29.16
CA GLU A 28 0.64 -11.78 28.59
C GLU A 28 0.32 -11.54 27.12
N VAL A 29 0.29 -10.26 26.72
CA VAL A 29 -0.03 -9.82 25.37
C VAL A 29 1.10 -8.92 24.88
N GLU A 30 1.62 -9.23 23.70
CA GLU A 30 2.56 -8.37 22.98
C GLU A 30 1.79 -7.47 22.01
N ILE A 31 2.05 -6.16 22.04
CA ILE A 31 1.44 -5.18 21.14
C ILE A 31 2.51 -4.62 20.22
N THR A 32 2.37 -4.84 18.91
CA THR A 32 3.27 -4.28 17.90
C THR A 32 2.59 -3.12 17.17
N ILE A 33 3.17 -1.92 17.26
CA ILE A 33 2.72 -0.74 16.51
C ILE A 33 3.63 -0.60 15.30
N LYS A 34 3.04 -0.53 14.10
CA LYS A 34 3.75 -0.27 12.85
C LYS A 34 3.11 0.92 12.17
N ASP A 35 3.94 1.82 11.65
CA ASP A 35 3.47 2.77 10.65
C ASP A 35 3.23 1.98 9.35
N VAL A 36 2.01 2.06 8.85
CA VAL A 36 1.59 1.34 7.65
C VAL A 36 1.10 2.40 6.69
N GLU A 37 1.80 2.55 5.57
CA GLU A 37 1.32 3.38 4.46
C GLU A 37 -0.11 2.94 4.15
N SER A 38 -1.04 3.89 4.24
CA SER A 38 -2.40 3.61 3.87
C SER A 38 -2.38 3.26 2.39
N ASP A 39 -2.89 2.09 2.04
CA ASP A 39 -3.41 1.83 0.70
C ASP A 39 -4.63 2.73 0.51
N THR A 40 -4.42 4.06 0.51
CA THR A 40 -5.41 4.97 -0.04
C THR A 40 -5.58 4.53 -1.47
N PRO A 41 -6.79 4.08 -1.87
CA PRO A 41 -7.03 3.75 -3.26
C PRO A 41 -6.70 5.02 -4.05
N VAL A 42 -5.65 4.94 -4.87
CA VAL A 42 -5.23 6.08 -5.69
C VAL A 42 -6.45 6.49 -6.48
N SER A 43 -6.93 7.72 -6.24
CA SER A 43 -8.11 8.22 -6.94
C SER A 43 -7.85 8.09 -8.44
N GLN A 44 -8.84 7.59 -9.20
CA GLN A 44 -8.70 7.43 -10.66
C GLN A 44 -8.27 8.74 -11.33
N MET A 45 -8.65 9.88 -10.75
CA MET A 45 -8.23 11.21 -11.18
C MET A 45 -6.73 11.45 -10.96
N GLU A 46 -6.17 10.99 -9.85
CA GLU A 46 -4.73 11.10 -9.57
C GLU A 46 -3.92 10.16 -10.46
N ALA A 47 -4.40 8.94 -10.69
CA ALA A 47 -3.81 8.00 -11.64
C ALA A 47 -3.79 8.60 -13.05
N PHE A 48 -4.92 9.18 -13.50
CA PHE A 48 -5.01 9.88 -14.78
C PHE A 48 -3.99 11.03 -14.89
N ARG A 49 -3.90 11.90 -13.87
CA ARG A 49 -2.94 13.02 -13.86
C ARG A 49 -1.49 12.55 -13.92
N LYS A 50 -1.14 11.45 -13.21
CA LYS A 50 0.20 10.84 -13.28
C LYS A 50 0.48 10.30 -14.67
N MET A 51 -0.47 9.58 -15.27
CA MET A 51 -0.34 9.06 -16.65
C MET A 51 -0.25 10.17 -17.69
N GLU A 52 -1.01 11.27 -17.55
CA GLU A 52 -0.97 12.39 -18.48
C GLU A 52 0.39 13.10 -18.45
N LYS A 53 0.99 13.27 -17.26
CA LYS A 53 2.36 13.79 -17.12
C LYS A 53 3.38 12.88 -17.78
N LEU A 54 3.27 11.56 -17.60
CA LEU A 54 4.14 10.59 -18.28
C LEU A 54 3.99 10.65 -19.80
N ARG A 55 2.75 10.68 -20.31
CA ARG A 55 2.45 10.81 -21.74
C ARG A 55 3.06 12.09 -22.34
N LYS A 56 3.02 13.21 -21.61
CA LYS A 56 3.65 14.47 -22.04
C LYS A 56 5.19 14.36 -22.10
N LYS A 57 5.81 13.72 -21.11
CA LYS A 57 7.27 13.48 -21.09
C LYS A 57 7.72 12.53 -22.20
N LEU A 58 6.93 11.48 -22.47
CA LEU A 58 7.23 10.44 -23.45
C LEU A 58 6.74 10.76 -24.87
N LYS A 59 6.18 11.97 -25.10
CA LYS A 59 5.59 12.37 -26.39
C LYS A 59 6.58 12.33 -27.57
N LYS A 60 7.89 12.31 -27.29
CA LYS A 60 8.97 12.22 -28.28
C LYS A 60 9.59 10.81 -28.38
N VAL A 61 9.20 9.88 -27.51
CA VAL A 61 9.68 8.50 -27.55
C VAL A 61 8.96 7.79 -28.68
N LYS A 62 9.70 7.46 -29.73
CA LYS A 62 9.23 6.56 -30.79
C LYS A 62 9.50 5.14 -30.31
N ILE A 63 8.44 4.40 -30.00
CA ILE A 63 8.54 2.97 -29.74
C ILE A 63 8.52 2.31 -31.11
N ASP A 64 9.57 1.54 -31.42
CA ASP A 64 9.60 0.72 -32.63
C ASP A 64 8.46 -0.30 -32.54
N PRO A 65 7.54 -0.37 -33.52
CA PRO A 65 6.43 -1.32 -33.50
C PRO A 65 6.89 -2.79 -33.53
N ASN A 66 8.14 -3.06 -33.90
CA ASN A 66 8.73 -4.40 -33.86
C ASN A 66 9.44 -4.71 -32.52
N LEU A 67 9.41 -3.79 -31.56
CA LEU A 67 10.02 -3.98 -30.25
C LEU A 67 9.17 -4.98 -29.44
N ASP A 68 9.71 -6.15 -29.15
CA ASP A 68 9.08 -7.11 -28.25
C ASP A 68 9.25 -6.64 -26.80
N LEU A 69 8.22 -5.96 -26.31
CA LEU A 69 8.14 -5.49 -24.92
C LEU A 69 8.16 -6.64 -23.90
N SER A 70 7.77 -7.85 -24.31
CA SER A 70 7.74 -9.04 -23.46
C SER A 70 9.15 -9.52 -23.16
N ALA A 71 10.04 -9.48 -24.16
CA ALA A 71 11.45 -9.82 -24.00
C ALA A 71 12.16 -8.85 -23.02
N LEU A 72 11.89 -7.55 -23.16
CA LEU A 72 12.46 -6.51 -22.28
C LEU A 72 12.02 -6.64 -20.82
N ALA A 73 10.77 -7.03 -20.56
CA ALA A 73 10.27 -7.19 -19.20
C ALA A 73 10.97 -8.33 -18.42
N ASN A 74 11.47 -9.33 -19.13
CA ASN A 74 12.20 -10.44 -18.53
C ASN A 74 13.65 -10.09 -18.19
N GLU A 75 14.28 -9.17 -18.93
CA GLU A 75 15.69 -8.76 -18.69
C GLU A 75 15.86 -7.88 -17.45
N VAL A 76 14.83 -7.12 -17.05
CA VAL A 76 14.89 -6.22 -15.87
C VAL A 76 14.62 -6.96 -14.55
N ASN A 77 14.15 -8.21 -14.60
CA ASN A 77 13.87 -9.06 -13.43
C ASN A 77 15.02 -10.04 -13.10
N LEU A 78 16.22 -9.82 -13.66
CA LEU A 78 17.47 -10.53 -13.36
C LEU A 78 18.43 -9.62 -12.59
#